data_AF-A0A133XMU6-F1
#
_entry.id   AF-A0A133XMU6-F1
#
_cell.length_a   1.000
_cell.length_b   1.000
_cell.length_c   1.000
_cell.angle_alpha   90.00
_cell.angle_beta   90.00
_cell.angle_gamma   90.00
#
_symmetry.space_group_name_H-M   'P 1'
#
loop_
_entity.id
_entity.type
_entity.pdbx_description
1 polymer ?
#
loop_
_entity_poly.entity_id
_entity_poly.type
_entity_poly.pdbx_seq_one_letter_code
_entity_poly.pdbx_strand_id
1 'polypeptide(L)'
;MDAGFTAFVFLIAILVAVGGSLLLVGYVGTLPASFTFGWRNWLPTLLLPVVGPLWFAWRHWKDFSRPGKQLFVGLALILLAILILYKGGPYIVNRMAAGVI
;
A
#
# COMPACT_ATOMS: atom_id res chain seq x y z
N MET A 1 13.62 19.34 16.36
CA MET A 1 12.48 18.41 16.19
C MET A 1 12.43 17.50 17.39
N ASP A 2 11.27 17.29 18.00
CA ASP A 2 11.14 16.39 19.15
C ASP A 2 11.24 14.91 18.72
N ALA A 3 11.80 14.06 19.58
CA ALA A 3 12.03 12.65 19.26
C ALA A 3 10.72 11.89 18.94
N GLY A 4 9.60 12.30 19.53
CA GLY A 4 8.28 11.72 19.28
C GLY A 4 7.76 12.01 17.87
N PHE A 5 7.85 13.26 17.43
CA PHE A 5 7.56 13.66 16.05
C PHE A 5 8.45 12.91 15.05
N THR A 6 9.77 12.87 15.30
CA THR A 6 10.71 12.18 14.42
C THR A 6 10.35 10.70 14.29
N ALA A 7 10.13 9.99 15.40
CA ALA A 7 9.73 8.59 15.38
C ALA A 7 8.41 8.35 14.65
N PHE A 8 7.43 9.23 14.84
CA PHE A 8 6.13 9.17 14.15
C PHE A 8 6.30 9.30 12.63
N VAL A 9 7.03 10.32 12.17
CA VAL A 9 7.28 10.53 10.74
C VAL A 9 8.08 9.37 10.15
N PHE A 10 9.10 8.89 10.84
CA PHE A 10 9.89 7.72 10.40
C PHE A 10 9.04 6.47 10.25
N LEU A 11 8.14 6.19 11.21
CA LEU A 11 7.22 5.07 11.15
C LEU A 11 6.33 5.15 9.90
N ILE A 12 5.70 6.31 9.67
CA ILE A 12 4.86 6.54 8.48
C ILE A 12 5.68 6.38 7.20
N ALA A 13 6.87 6.97 7.14
CA ALA A 13 7.75 6.90 5.98
C ALA A 13 8.12 5.45 5.64
N ILE A 14 8.46 4.62 6.64
CA ILE A 14 8.79 3.20 6.43
C ILE A 14 7.56 2.43 5.94
N LEU A 15 6.40 2.62 6.56
CA LEU A 15 5.16 1.95 6.14
C LEU A 15 4.80 2.30 4.70
N VAL A 16 4.90 3.58 4.32
CA VAL A 16 4.61 4.04 2.96
C VAL A 16 5.67 3.56 1.98
N ALA A 17 6.95 3.63 2.31
CA ALA A 17 8.03 3.20 1.43
C ALA A 17 7.98 1.69 1.16
N VAL A 18 7.86 0.87 2.21
CA VAL A 18 7.75 -0.58 2.07
C VAL A 18 6.42 -0.96 1.41
N GLY A 19 5.30 -0.39 1.86
CA GLY A 19 3.99 -0.66 1.31
C GLY A 19 3.89 -0.29 -0.17
N GLY A 20 4.33 0.91 -0.53
CA GLY A 20 4.39 1.38 -1.90
C GLY A 20 5.30 0.53 -2.78
N SER A 21 6.47 0.12 -2.28
CA SER A 21 7.37 -0.77 -3.02
C SER A 21 6.74 -2.13 -3.28
N LEU A 22 6.07 -2.72 -2.29
CA LEU A 22 5.36 -3.99 -2.44
C LEU A 22 4.19 -3.89 -3.43
N LEU A 23 3.42 -2.81 -3.36
CA LEU A 23 2.35 -2.54 -4.32
C LEU A 23 2.89 -2.43 -5.74
N LEU A 24 3.98 -1.68 -5.95
CA LEU A 24 4.58 -1.49 -7.26
C LEU A 24 5.12 -2.81 -7.83
N VAL A 25 5.88 -3.57 -7.04
CA VAL A 25 6.42 -4.88 -7.47
C VAL A 25 5.28 -5.88 -7.73
N GLY A 26 4.28 -5.93 -6.86
CA GLY A 26 3.10 -6.78 -7.05
C GLY A 26 2.30 -6.40 -8.30
N TYR A 27 2.18 -5.11 -8.60
CA TYR A 27 1.50 -4.60 -9.79
C TYR A 27 2.26 -4.98 -11.07
N VAL A 28 3.57 -4.75 -11.11
CA VAL A 28 4.41 -5.14 -12.24
C VAL A 28 4.46 -6.67 -12.42
N GLY A 29 4.27 -7.44 -11.35
CA GLY A 29 4.15 -8.90 -11.45
C GLY A 29 2.78 -9.41 -11.93
N THR A 30 1.70 -8.64 -11.75
CA THR A 30 0.32 -9.08 -12.05
C THR A 30 -0.22 -8.51 -13.34
N LEU A 31 0.04 -7.24 -13.65
CA LEU A 31 -0.53 -6.59 -14.83
C LEU A 31 -0.01 -7.22 -16.15
N PRO A 32 1.31 -7.38 -16.38
CA PRO A 32 1.80 -8.04 -17.59
C PRO A 32 1.31 -9.48 -17.70
N ALA A 33 1.22 -10.18 -16.57
CA ALA A 33 0.72 -11.54 -16.53
C ALA A 33 -0.75 -11.62 -16.94
N SER A 34 -1.59 -10.65 -16.56
CA SER A 34 -3.00 -10.66 -16.91
C SER A 34 -3.27 -10.71 -18.43
N PHE A 35 -2.36 -10.19 -19.25
CA PHE A 35 -2.47 -10.22 -20.71
C PHE A 35 -2.42 -11.64 -21.28
N THR A 36 -1.78 -12.59 -20.60
CA THR A 36 -1.70 -13.99 -21.07
C THR A 36 -2.97 -14.80 -20.78
N PHE A 37 -3.87 -14.28 -19.95
CA PHE A 37 -5.14 -14.93 -19.56
C PHE A 37 -6.36 -14.39 -20.35
N GLY A 38 -6.13 -13.64 -21.42
CA GLY A 38 -7.19 -13.14 -22.31
C GLY A 38 -7.94 -11.92 -21.76
N TRP A 39 -8.83 -11.38 -22.60
CA TRP A 39 -9.46 -10.05 -22.39
C TRP A 39 -10.29 -9.92 -21.13
N ARG A 40 -10.92 -11.01 -20.67
CA ARG A 40 -11.69 -11.02 -19.42
C ARG A 40 -10.84 -10.83 -18.16
N ASN A 41 -9.52 -11.02 -18.24
CA ASN A 41 -8.60 -10.85 -17.11
C ASN A 41 -7.83 -9.53 -17.20
N TRP A 42 -7.26 -9.21 -18.36
CA TRP A 42 -6.47 -7.98 -18.48
C TRP A 42 -7.33 -6.71 -18.48
N LEU A 43 -8.55 -6.76 -19.02
CA LEU A 43 -9.40 -5.57 -19.08
C LEU A 43 -9.80 -5.06 -17.68
N PRO A 44 -10.30 -5.90 -16.74
CA PRO A 44 -10.51 -5.46 -15.36
C PRO A 44 -9.23 -5.03 -14.65
N THR A 45 -8.11 -5.71 -14.92
CA THR A 45 -6.79 -5.41 -14.32
C THR A 45 -6.29 -4.03 -14.74
N LEU A 46 -6.57 -3.62 -15.98
CA LEU A 46 -6.19 -2.32 -16.53
C LEU A 46 -7.15 -1.20 -16.12
N LEU A 47 -8.46 -1.45 -16.17
CA LEU A 47 -9.49 -0.44 -15.87
C LEU A 47 -9.60 -0.12 -14.37
N LEU A 48 -9.29 -1.09 -13.51
CA LEU A 48 -9.35 -0.95 -12.05
C LEU A 48 -7.94 -1.16 -11.47
N PRO A 49 -7.06 -0.14 -11.44
CA PRO A 49 -5.64 -0.31 -11.15
C PRO A 49 -5.33 -0.81 -9.73
N VAL A 50 -6.29 -0.70 -8.80
CA VAL A 50 -6.17 -1.25 -7.45
C VAL A 50 -6.91 -2.59 -7.35
N VAL A 51 -8.21 -2.61 -7.67
CA VAL A 51 -9.08 -3.77 -7.47
C VAL A 51 -8.79 -4.89 -8.46
N GLY A 52 -8.49 -4.54 -9.72
CA GLY A 52 -8.25 -5.48 -10.81
C GLY A 52 -7.05 -6.41 -10.56
N PRO A 53 -5.85 -5.88 -10.27
CA PRO A 53 -4.69 -6.69 -9.92
C PRO A 53 -4.90 -7.60 -8.70
N LEU A 54 -5.59 -7.09 -7.66
CA LEU A 54 -5.94 -7.87 -6.47
C LEU A 54 -6.87 -9.03 -6.81
N TRP A 55 -7.92 -8.76 -7.60
CA TRP A 55 -8.86 -9.77 -8.06
C TRP A 55 -8.20 -10.81 -8.96
N PHE A 56 -7.33 -10.37 -9.88
CA PHE A 56 -6.58 -11.26 -10.77
C PHE A 56 -5.67 -12.20 -9.98
N ALA A 57 -4.87 -11.65 -9.05
CA ALA A 57 -3.98 -12.42 -8.20
C ALA A 57 -4.75 -13.41 -7.31
N TRP A 58 -5.91 -13.00 -6.79
CA TRP A 58 -6.78 -13.87 -6.01
C TRP A 58 -7.33 -15.04 -6.83
N ARG A 59 -7.78 -14.77 -8.06
CA ARG A 59 -8.34 -15.80 -8.95
C ARG A 59 -7.30 -16.82 -9.41
N HIS A 60 -6.08 -16.37 -9.65
CA HIS A 60 -4.96 -17.19 -10.15
C HIS A 60 -3.89 -17.43 -9.06
N TRP A 61 -4.32 -17.57 -7.80
CA TRP A 61 -3.41 -17.62 -6.65
C TRP A 61 -2.33 -18.71 -6.72
N LYS A 62 -2.65 -19.86 -7.33
CA LYS A 62 -1.68 -20.96 -7.48
C LYS A 62 -0.45 -20.52 -8.27
N ASP A 63 -0.64 -19.70 -9.29
CA ASP A 63 0.42 -19.24 -10.18
C ASP A 63 1.00 -17.88 -9.74
N PHE A 64 0.21 -17.05 -9.04
CA PHE A 64 0.57 -15.66 -8.68
C PHE A 64 0.57 -15.37 -7.18
N SER A 65 0.75 -16.37 -6.32
CA SER A 65 0.74 -16.19 -4.86
C SER A 65 1.80 -15.18 -4.37
N ARG A 66 2.96 -15.08 -5.02
CA ARG A 66 4.01 -14.14 -4.61
C ARG A 66 3.66 -12.68 -4.95
N PRO A 67 3.35 -12.31 -6.21
CA PRO A 67 2.81 -10.98 -6.53
C PRO A 67 1.53 -10.64 -5.76
N GLY A 68 0.64 -11.62 -5.58
CA GLY A 68 -0.58 -11.45 -4.80
C GLY A 68 -0.29 -11.05 -3.35
N LYS A 69 0.60 -11.78 -2.65
CA LYS A 69 1.02 -11.41 -1.28
C LYS A 69 1.63 -10.01 -1.22
N GLN A 70 2.43 -9.62 -2.21
CA GLN A 70 3.00 -8.27 -2.27
C GLN A 70 1.90 -7.20 -2.38
N LEU A 71 0.89 -7.41 -3.21
CA LEU A 71 -0.25 -6.50 -3.32
C LEU A 71 -1.05 -6.41 -2.01
N PHE A 72 -1.41 -7.55 -1.40
CA PHE A 72 -2.20 -7.57 -0.17
C PHE A 72 -1.45 -6.97 1.03
N VAL A 73 -0.18 -7.36 1.23
CA VAL A 73 0.65 -6.81 2.31
C VAL A 73 0.94 -5.33 2.07
N GLY A 74 1.28 -4.95 0.84
CA GLY A 74 1.51 -3.56 0.49
C GLY A 74 0.28 -2.69 0.76
N LEU A 75 -0.91 -3.14 0.36
CA LEU A 75 -2.16 -2.45 0.63
C LEU A 75 -2.43 -2.32 2.14
N ALA A 76 -2.23 -3.41 2.90
CA ALA A 76 -2.41 -3.38 4.35
C ALA A 76 -1.49 -2.36 5.04
N LEU A 77 -0.22 -2.26 4.61
CA LEU A 77 0.74 -1.29 5.13
C LEU A 77 0.32 0.15 4.82
N ILE A 78 -0.15 0.43 3.60
CA ILE A 78 -0.65 1.76 3.23
C ILE A 78 -1.89 2.13 4.05
N LEU A 79 -2.86 1.22 4.19
CA LEU A 79 -4.05 1.45 5.00
C LEU A 79 -3.69 1.70 6.47
N LEU A 80 -2.73 0.95 7.00
CA LEU A 80 -2.22 1.15 8.35
C LEU A 80 -1.54 2.51 8.50
N ALA A 81 -0.71 2.93 7.54
CA ALA A 81 -0.09 4.25 7.53
C ALA A 81 -1.14 5.36 7.54
N ILE A 82 -2.17 5.26 6.69
CA ILE A 82 -3.29 6.22 6.64
C ILE A 82 -4.01 6.27 7.99
N LEU A 83 -4.31 5.12 8.59
CA LEU A 83 -5.01 5.05 9.88
C LEU A 83 -4.21 5.71 11.00
N ILE A 84 -2.91 5.41 11.08
CA ILE A 84 -1.99 5.99 12.06
C ILE A 84 -1.86 7.50 11.83
N LEU A 85 -1.74 7.95 10.58
CA LEU A 85 -1.66 9.36 10.24
C LEU A 85 -2.95 10.11 10.60
N TYR A 86 -4.10 9.52 10.29
CA TYR A 86 -5.42 10.12 10.55
C TYR A 86 -5.71 10.26 12.05
N LYS A 87 -5.32 9.26 12.86
CA LYS A 87 -5.54 9.28 14.32
C LYS A 87 -4.44 10.01 15.09
N GLY A 88 -3.18 9.79 14.71
CA GLY A 88 -2.00 10.31 15.41
C GLY A 88 -1.57 11.71 14.96
N GLY A 89 -1.84 12.09 13.71
CA GLY A 89 -1.47 13.39 13.15
C GLY A 89 -1.98 14.57 13.98
N PRO A 90 -3.28 14.65 14.30
CA PRO A 90 -3.82 15.74 15.13
C PRO A 90 -3.17 15.82 16.52
N TYR A 91 -2.91 14.67 17.14
CA TYR A 91 -2.24 14.62 18.46
C TYR A 91 -0.83 15.19 18.40
N ILE A 92 -0.05 14.80 17.38
CA ILE A 92 1.31 15.25 17.19
C ILE A 92 1.36 16.76 16.87
N VAL A 93 0.45 17.26 16.03
CA VAL A 93 0.34 18.70 15.72
C VAL A 93 -0.01 19.51 16.96
N ASN A 94 -1.00 19.07 17.74
CA ASN A 94 -1.40 19.77 18.97
C ASN A 94 -0.27 19.81 20.00
N ARG A 95 0.49 18.72 20.14
CA ARG A 95 1.66 18.67 21.03
C ARG A 95 2.75 19.64 20.60
N MET A 96 3.04 19.75 19.30
CA MET A 96 4.02 20.70 18.79
C MET A 96 3.57 22.14 19.00
N ALA A 97 2.29 22.45 18.75
CA ALA A 97 1.73 23.79 18.95
C ALA A 97 1.76 24.21 20.43
N ALA A 98 1.47 23.29 21.36
CA ALA A 98 1.52 23.56 22.79
C ALA A 98 2.95 23.78 23.33
N GLY A 99 3.98 23.27 22.66
CA GLY A 99 5.37 23.48 23.05
C GLY A 99 6.02 24.77 22.52
N VAL A 100 5.27 25.60 21.78
CA VAL A 100 5.73 26.88 21.20
C VAL A 100 5.23 28.09 22.00
N ILE A 101 4.32 27.89 22.96
CA ILE A 101 3.77 28.93 23.85
C ILE A 101 4.56 28.97 25.17
#